data_AF-A0A9W8ZQU4-F1
#
_entry.id   AF-A0A9W8ZQU4-F1
#
_cell.length_a   1.000
_cell.length_b   1.000
_cell.length_c   1.000
_cell.angle_alpha   90.00
_cell.angle_beta   90.00
_cell.angle_gamma   90.00
#
_symmetry.space_group_name_H-M   'P 1'
#
loop_
_entity.id
_entity.type
_entity.pdbx_description
1 polymer ?
#
loop_
_entity_poly.entity_id
_entity_poly.type
_entity_poly.pdbx_seq_one_letter_code
_entity_poly.pdbx_strand_id
1 'polypeptide(L)'
;MGADSAVKFSDKHLLSEDYHSHYKADINGLLTKTTAVPPIAEGVEYECDVLMTGELKKKSTPDTVDDVEILSNATHIMSADPTRRFMFGLTIDKFNILLWFFSRSHVFVTEEMNLHIDAKNLIYFAPPLSGACREALGYDPTVRRVQGTNGADPRYIFTIDGKQYITTEAITVRKAKFLLGCATRVFKIQQVLNDEGELE
;
A
#
# COMPACT_ATOMS: atom_id res chain seq x y z
N MET A 1 -12.35 -2.39 -17.45
CA MET A 1 -11.85 -1.30 -16.58
C MET A 1 -12.51 -1.45 -15.23
N GLY A 2 -11.74 -1.62 -14.16
CA GLY A 2 -12.31 -1.68 -12.81
C GLY A 2 -12.75 -0.29 -12.38
N ALA A 3 -14.06 -0.07 -12.22
CA ALA A 3 -14.62 1.25 -11.86
C ALA A 3 -14.14 1.78 -10.50
N ASP A 4 -13.55 0.93 -9.67
CA ASP A 4 -13.12 1.21 -8.30
C ASP A 4 -11.61 1.49 -8.17
N SER A 5 -10.89 1.71 -9.28
CA SER A 5 -9.42 1.65 -9.28
C SER A 5 -8.71 2.80 -10.00
N ALA A 6 -9.42 3.90 -10.25
CA ALA A 6 -8.77 5.11 -10.71
C ALA A 6 -7.74 5.58 -9.67
N VAL A 7 -6.64 6.15 -10.16
CA VAL A 7 -5.51 6.58 -9.31
C VAL A 7 -5.35 8.09 -9.38
N LYS A 8 -5.22 8.72 -8.21
CA LYS A 8 -4.81 10.13 -8.09
C LYS A 8 -3.41 10.23 -7.50
N PHE A 9 -2.66 11.24 -7.92
CA PHE A 9 -1.36 11.55 -7.33
C PHE A 9 -1.52 12.65 -6.29
N SER A 10 -0.87 12.50 -5.14
CA SER A 10 -0.93 13.45 -4.03
C SER A 10 0.40 13.57 -3.30
N ASP A 11 0.71 14.78 -2.85
CA ASP A 11 1.82 15.15 -1.97
C ASP A 11 1.34 15.51 -0.54
N LYS A 12 0.05 15.31 -0.25
CA LYS A 12 -0.55 15.67 1.04
C LYS A 12 -0.14 14.69 2.14
N HIS A 13 -0.24 15.18 3.38
CA HIS A 13 -0.13 14.32 4.56
C HIS A 13 -1.29 13.32 4.58
N LEU A 14 -0.95 12.04 4.75
CA LEU A 14 -1.92 10.95 4.81
C LEU A 14 -2.27 10.64 6.26
N LEU A 15 -3.53 10.29 6.52
CA LEU A 15 -3.92 9.73 7.80
C LEU A 15 -3.50 8.26 7.85
N SER A 16 -2.74 7.91 8.88
CA SER A 16 -2.54 6.53 9.28
C SER A 16 -3.58 6.15 10.33
N GLU A 17 -4.04 4.92 10.24
CA GLU A 17 -4.81 4.28 11.31
C GLU A 17 -3.88 3.70 12.40
N ASP A 18 -2.56 3.83 12.23
CA ASP A 18 -1.55 3.35 13.18
C ASP A 18 -0.99 4.52 14.01
N TYR A 19 -0.69 4.27 15.29
CA TYR A 19 -0.24 5.28 16.25
C TYR A 19 1.16 5.88 15.93
N HIS A 20 1.87 5.37 14.92
CA HIS A 20 3.22 5.80 14.55
C HIS A 20 3.33 6.17 13.05
N SER A 21 2.63 7.23 12.65
CA SER A 21 2.59 7.71 11.25
C SER A 21 3.73 8.69 10.95
N HIS A 22 4.97 8.20 10.92
CA HIS A 22 6.10 8.98 10.39
C HIS A 22 6.26 8.82 8.87
N TYR A 23 5.30 8.19 8.20
CA TYR A 23 5.29 8.05 6.75
C TYR A 23 5.24 9.42 6.08
N LYS A 24 6.21 9.68 5.22
CA LYS A 24 6.25 10.85 4.36
C LYS A 24 6.93 10.46 3.06
N ALA A 25 6.23 10.66 1.96
CA ALA A 25 6.74 10.49 0.61
C ALA A 25 6.50 11.80 -0.17
N ASP A 26 7.34 12.07 -1.15
CA ASP A 26 7.19 13.24 -2.01
C ASP A 26 5.99 13.12 -2.96
N ILE A 27 5.66 11.90 -3.38
CA ILE A 27 4.49 11.61 -4.21
C ILE A 27 3.86 10.26 -3.84
N ASN A 28 2.53 10.24 -3.75
CA ASN A 28 1.75 9.02 -3.56
C ASN A 28 0.77 8.83 -4.71
N GLY A 29 0.70 7.61 -5.25
CA GLY A 29 -0.42 7.14 -6.05
C GLY A 29 -1.45 6.51 -5.11
N LEU A 30 -2.67 7.04 -5.11
CA LEU A 30 -3.77 6.66 -4.22
C LEU A 30 -4.94 6.10 -5.03
N LEU A 31 -5.65 5.11 -4.48
CA LEU A 31 -6.99 4.76 -4.96
C LEU A 31 -7.93 5.97 -4.87
N THR A 32 -8.78 6.16 -5.87
CA THR A 32 -9.85 7.18 -5.82
C THR A 32 -10.96 6.79 -4.86
N LYS A 33 -11.26 5.49 -4.75
CA LYS A 33 -12.25 4.96 -3.82
C LYS A 33 -11.51 4.42 -2.61
N THR A 34 -11.75 5.06 -1.47
CA THR A 34 -11.06 4.71 -0.23
C THR A 34 -11.45 3.32 0.28
N THR A 35 -10.47 2.65 0.88
CA THR A 35 -10.61 1.40 1.62
C THR A 35 -10.61 1.61 3.13
N ALA A 36 -10.45 2.85 3.60
CA ALA A 36 -10.50 3.21 5.02
C ALA A 36 -11.88 2.97 5.64
N VAL A 37 -11.88 2.54 6.90
CA VAL A 37 -13.12 2.17 7.62
C VAL A 37 -13.05 2.58 9.11
N PRO A 38 -13.94 3.46 9.59
CA PRO A 38 -14.84 4.32 8.81
C PRO A 38 -14.06 5.45 8.11
N PRO A 39 -14.47 5.92 6.93
CA PRO A 39 -13.94 7.16 6.38
C PRO A 39 -14.38 8.34 7.26
N ILE A 40 -13.41 9.16 7.68
CA ILE A 40 -13.60 10.30 8.60
C ILE A 40 -14.29 11.48 7.89
N ALA A 41 -13.89 11.80 6.65
CA ALA A 41 -14.51 12.85 5.83
C ALA A 41 -14.12 12.75 4.34
N GLU A 42 -14.86 13.47 3.48
CA GLU A 42 -14.53 13.67 2.07
C GLU A 42 -13.26 14.53 1.93
N GLY A 43 -12.40 14.19 0.96
CA GLY A 43 -11.13 14.89 0.71
C GLY A 43 -9.96 14.49 1.59
N VAL A 44 -10.18 13.60 2.58
CA VAL A 44 -9.14 12.97 3.38
C VAL A 44 -8.47 11.84 2.60
N GLU A 45 -7.17 11.66 2.80
CA GLU A 45 -6.36 10.63 2.14
C GLU A 45 -5.74 9.71 3.19
N TYR A 46 -5.77 8.41 2.93
CA TYR A 46 -5.38 7.39 3.88
C TYR A 46 -4.19 6.59 3.37
N GLU A 47 -3.30 6.20 4.28
CA GLU A 47 -2.15 5.34 3.94
C GLU A 47 -2.59 4.01 3.30
N CYS A 48 -3.77 3.49 3.68
CA CYS A 48 -4.32 2.25 3.13
C CYS A 48 -4.72 2.32 1.66
N ASP A 49 -4.80 3.51 1.08
CA ASP A 49 -5.14 3.72 -0.31
C ASP A 49 -3.89 3.87 -1.20
N VAL A 50 -2.69 3.91 -0.60
CA VAL A 50 -1.42 4.09 -1.32
C VAL A 50 -1.02 2.82 -2.08
N LEU A 51 -1.13 2.84 -3.40
CA LEU A 51 -0.66 1.74 -4.28
C LEU A 51 0.76 1.98 -4.81
N MET A 52 1.20 3.24 -4.81
CA MET A 52 2.52 3.65 -5.27
C MET A 52 3.06 4.75 -4.36
N THR A 53 4.32 4.64 -3.97
CA THR A 53 5.05 5.71 -3.27
C THR A 53 6.20 6.20 -4.16
N GLY A 54 6.60 7.45 -4.03
CA GLY A 54 7.73 7.96 -4.78
C GLY A 54 8.51 9.06 -4.09
N GLU A 55 9.81 9.09 -4.42
CA GLU A 55 10.81 10.00 -3.86
C GLU A 55 11.44 10.85 -4.95
N LEU A 56 11.56 12.16 -4.68
CA LEU A 56 12.11 13.16 -5.59
C LEU A 56 13.41 13.72 -5.03
N LYS A 57 14.54 13.27 -5.57
CA LYS A 57 15.86 13.69 -5.11
C LYS A 57 16.38 14.85 -5.95
N LYS A 58 16.81 15.92 -5.26
CA LYS A 58 17.41 17.12 -5.88
C LYS A 58 18.92 17.01 -6.06
N LYS A 59 19.60 16.16 -5.29
CA LYS A 59 21.07 16.05 -5.24
C LYS A 59 21.51 14.62 -4.92
N SER A 60 21.75 13.79 -5.92
CA SER A 60 22.64 12.64 -5.75
C SER A 60 24.10 13.09 -5.70
N THR A 61 24.80 12.67 -4.65
CA THR A 61 26.24 12.44 -4.70
C THR A 61 26.48 11.08 -5.34
N PRO A 62 27.46 10.94 -6.24
CA PRO A 62 27.65 9.73 -7.06
C PRO A 62 27.91 8.43 -6.26
N ASP A 63 28.22 8.52 -4.96
CA ASP A 63 28.68 7.37 -4.17
C ASP A 63 27.63 6.77 -3.21
N THR A 64 26.38 7.25 -3.20
CA THR A 64 25.32 6.67 -2.36
C THR A 64 24.00 6.62 -3.11
N VAL A 65 23.64 5.42 -3.57
CA VAL A 65 22.26 5.04 -3.87
C VAL A 65 21.50 5.03 -2.53
N ASP A 66 21.14 6.20 -2.04
CA ASP A 66 20.42 6.36 -0.78
C ASP A 66 18.92 6.08 -0.97
N ASP A 67 18.58 4.99 -1.63
CA ASP A 67 17.19 4.54 -1.84
C ASP A 67 16.61 3.89 -0.58
N VAL A 68 17.20 4.21 0.58
CA VAL A 68 16.75 3.79 1.89
C VAL A 68 15.35 4.35 2.18
N GLU A 69 15.05 5.57 1.73
CA GLU A 69 13.76 6.23 1.96
C GLU A 69 12.61 5.49 1.25
N ILE A 70 12.71 5.24 -0.06
CA ILE A 70 11.67 4.53 -0.81
C ILE A 70 11.45 3.11 -0.26
N LEU A 71 12.52 2.41 0.12
CA LEU A 71 12.44 1.08 0.70
C LEU A 71 11.81 1.10 2.10
N SER A 72 12.15 2.11 2.92
CA SER A 72 11.56 2.33 4.24
C SER A 72 10.06 2.63 4.13
N ASN A 73 9.69 3.50 3.20
CA ASN A 73 8.30 3.87 2.91
C ASN A 73 7.47 2.67 2.42
N ALA A 74 8.00 1.87 1.50
CA ALA A 74 7.36 0.62 1.08
C ALA A 74 7.25 -0.38 2.25
N THR A 75 8.29 -0.49 3.09
CA THR A 75 8.28 -1.36 4.28
C THR A 75 7.17 -0.94 5.24
N HIS A 76 7.02 0.36 5.51
CA HIS A 76 5.97 0.90 6.39
C HIS A 76 4.58 0.56 5.86
N ILE A 77 4.27 0.92 4.62
CA ILE A 77 2.93 0.71 4.03
C ILE A 77 2.56 -0.78 4.03
N MET A 78 3.45 -1.64 3.53
CA MET A 78 3.19 -3.07 3.47
C MET A 78 3.14 -3.72 4.86
N SER A 79 3.86 -3.17 5.84
CA SER A 79 3.84 -3.65 7.23
C SER A 79 2.66 -3.14 8.04
N ALA A 80 2.03 -2.03 7.66
CA ALA A 80 0.82 -1.52 8.29
C ALA A 80 -0.41 -2.29 7.81
N ASP A 81 -0.54 -2.52 6.50
CA ASP A 81 -1.75 -3.07 5.90
C ASP A 81 -1.64 -4.57 5.52
N PRO A 82 -2.42 -5.47 6.17
CA PRO A 82 -2.38 -6.90 5.87
C PRO A 82 -3.09 -7.25 4.56
N THR A 83 -3.82 -6.32 3.94
CA THR A 83 -4.46 -6.53 2.64
C THR A 83 -3.47 -6.44 1.47
N ARG A 84 -2.20 -6.10 1.73
CA ARG A 84 -1.17 -5.87 0.70
C ARG A 84 -0.31 -7.08 0.41
N ARG A 85 -0.34 -7.53 -0.85
CA ARG A 85 0.55 -8.55 -1.43
C ARG A 85 1.80 -7.92 -2.05
N PHE A 86 1.64 -6.80 -2.74
CA PHE A 86 2.71 -6.03 -3.36
C PHE A 86 2.32 -4.55 -3.49
N MET A 87 3.26 -3.69 -3.86
CA MET A 87 3.02 -2.29 -4.24
C MET A 87 4.09 -1.81 -5.22
N PHE A 88 3.87 -0.64 -5.81
CA PHE A 88 4.80 -0.04 -6.76
C PHE A 88 5.56 1.13 -6.14
N GLY A 89 6.65 1.55 -6.79
CA GLY A 89 7.30 2.80 -6.44
C GLY A 89 8.02 3.47 -7.59
N LEU A 90 8.42 4.71 -7.34
CA LEU A 90 9.07 5.59 -8.30
C LEU A 90 10.16 6.41 -7.59
N THR A 91 11.37 6.39 -8.10
CA THR A 91 12.40 7.36 -7.68
C THR A 91 12.76 8.21 -8.86
N ILE A 92 12.78 9.54 -8.68
CA ILE A 92 13.30 10.48 -9.66
C ILE A 92 14.46 11.23 -9.01
N ASP A 93 15.65 11.08 -9.56
CA ASP A 93 16.82 11.85 -9.20
C ASP A 93 17.29 12.68 -10.39
N LYS A 94 17.10 13.99 -10.32
CA LYS A 94 17.24 14.92 -11.46
C LYS A 94 16.43 14.46 -12.68
N PHE A 95 17.05 13.71 -13.59
CA PHE A 95 16.44 13.18 -14.81
C PHE A 95 16.44 11.66 -14.84
N ASN A 96 16.96 11.00 -13.81
CA ASN A 96 17.08 9.57 -13.75
C ASN A 96 15.88 8.99 -13.03
N ILE A 97 15.25 7.99 -13.64
CA ILE A 97 14.05 7.34 -13.13
C ILE A 97 14.36 5.88 -12.84
N LEU A 98 13.91 5.44 -11.67
CA LEU A 98 13.84 4.03 -11.30
C LEU A 98 12.38 3.69 -10.98
N LEU A 99 11.88 2.62 -11.60
CA LEU A 99 10.57 2.06 -11.28
C LEU A 99 10.77 0.84 -10.38
N TRP A 100 9.98 0.77 -9.31
CA TRP A 100 10.10 -0.23 -8.28
C TRP A 100 8.87 -1.13 -8.24
N PHE A 101 9.11 -2.40 -7.98
CA PHE A 101 8.11 -3.37 -7.57
C PHE A 101 8.52 -3.97 -6.22
N PHE A 102 7.65 -3.83 -5.23
CA PHE A 102 7.86 -4.31 -3.87
C PHE A 102 6.88 -5.44 -3.58
N SER A 103 7.38 -6.61 -3.20
CA SER A 103 6.57 -7.69 -2.66
C SER A 103 7.10 -8.13 -1.29
N ARG A 104 6.37 -9.02 -0.62
CA ARG A 104 6.80 -9.60 0.67
C ARG A 104 8.01 -10.53 0.56
N SER A 105 8.42 -10.91 -0.65
CA SER A 105 9.49 -11.88 -0.89
C SER A 105 10.64 -11.35 -1.74
N HIS A 106 10.35 -10.45 -2.69
CA HIS A 106 11.34 -9.91 -3.61
C HIS A 106 11.08 -8.43 -3.91
N VAL A 107 12.15 -7.73 -4.27
CA VAL A 107 12.12 -6.35 -4.78
C VAL A 107 12.73 -6.37 -6.17
N PHE A 108 12.06 -5.75 -7.11
CA PHE A 108 12.61 -5.50 -8.45
C PHE A 108 12.72 -3.99 -8.67
N VAL A 109 13.81 -3.59 -9.31
CA VAL A 109 14.06 -2.23 -9.75
C VAL A 109 14.50 -2.28 -11.20
N THR A 110 14.08 -1.30 -12.00
CA THR A 110 14.55 -1.18 -13.38
C THR A 110 16.02 -0.76 -13.42
N GLU A 111 16.65 -0.92 -14.57
CA GLU A 111 17.83 -0.11 -14.87
C GLU A 111 17.45 1.37 -14.87
N GLU A 112 18.45 2.23 -14.64
CA GLU A 112 18.27 3.67 -14.64
C GLU A 112 17.83 4.16 -16.02
N MET A 113 16.72 4.89 -16.07
CA MET A 113 16.18 5.45 -17.31
C MET A 113 16.29 6.97 -17.30
N ASN A 114 16.67 7.57 -18.42
CA ASN A 114 16.74 9.02 -18.51
C ASN A 114 15.38 9.59 -18.94
N LEU A 115 14.72 10.36 -18.08
CA LEU A 115 13.41 10.98 -18.29
C LEU A 115 13.31 11.75 -19.63
N HIS A 116 14.38 12.43 -20.07
CA HIS A 116 14.32 13.19 -21.32
C HIS A 116 14.35 12.30 -22.57
N ILE A 117 14.95 11.12 -22.47
CA ILE A 117 15.10 10.18 -23.58
C ILE A 117 13.97 9.14 -23.56
N ASP A 118 13.62 8.68 -22.35
CA ASP A 118 12.80 7.52 -22.06
C ASP A 118 11.45 7.90 -21.41
N ALA A 119 10.99 9.15 -21.57
CA ALA A 119 9.70 9.62 -21.06
C ALA A 119 8.53 8.66 -21.39
N LYS A 120 8.61 7.99 -22.54
CA LYS A 120 7.64 6.96 -22.97
C LYS A 120 7.45 5.85 -21.93
N ASN A 121 8.49 5.45 -21.20
CA ASN A 121 8.41 4.37 -20.22
C ASN A 121 7.56 4.79 -19.02
N LEU A 122 7.65 6.06 -18.60
CA LEU A 122 6.77 6.61 -17.57
C LEU A 122 5.32 6.71 -18.07
N ILE A 123 5.13 7.10 -19.33
CA ILE A 123 3.82 7.13 -19.99
C ILE A 123 3.22 5.72 -20.11
N TYR A 124 4.03 4.68 -20.25
CA TYR A 124 3.53 3.30 -20.23
C TYR A 124 3.28 2.76 -18.83
N PHE A 125 3.94 3.32 -17.82
CA PHE A 125 3.79 2.90 -16.43
C PHE A 125 2.54 3.47 -15.75
N ALA A 126 2.23 4.76 -15.96
CA ALA A 126 1.14 5.43 -15.25
C ALA A 126 -0.29 4.95 -15.63
N PRO A 127 -0.65 4.70 -16.92
CA PRO A 127 -2.00 4.30 -17.30
C PRO A 127 -2.43 2.93 -16.74
N PRO A 128 -1.58 1.88 -16.74
CA PRO A 128 -1.90 0.63 -16.06
C PRO A 128 -2.24 0.84 -14.59
N LEU A 129 -1.52 1.70 -13.87
CA LEU A 129 -1.84 2.00 -12.47
C LEU A 129 -3.23 2.61 -12.33
N SER A 130 -3.63 3.50 -13.23
CA SER A 130 -4.95 4.16 -13.19
C SER A 130 -6.11 3.28 -13.66
N GLY A 131 -5.86 2.23 -14.44
CA GLY A 131 -6.91 1.38 -15.03
C GLY A 131 -7.01 -0.04 -14.47
N ALA A 132 -6.00 -0.49 -13.71
CA ALA A 132 -5.91 -1.84 -13.17
C ALA A 132 -6.86 -2.06 -12.00
N CYS A 133 -7.40 -3.27 -11.83
CA CYS A 133 -8.20 -3.60 -10.64
C CYS A 133 -7.34 -3.65 -9.37
N ARG A 134 -7.97 -3.58 -8.18
CA ARG A 134 -7.26 -3.61 -6.89
C ARG A 134 -6.33 -4.82 -6.76
N GLU A 135 -6.73 -5.96 -7.28
CA GLU A 135 -5.92 -7.19 -7.24
C GLU A 135 -4.62 -7.02 -8.04
N ALA A 136 -4.70 -6.36 -9.20
CA ALA A 136 -3.55 -6.03 -10.03
C ALA A 136 -2.72 -4.86 -9.47
N LEU A 137 -3.30 -4.06 -8.58
CA LEU A 137 -2.61 -3.01 -7.80
C LEU A 137 -2.01 -3.52 -6.49
N GLY A 138 -2.08 -4.82 -6.23
CA GLY A 138 -1.40 -5.45 -5.10
C GLY A 138 -2.24 -5.67 -3.86
N TYR A 139 -3.55 -5.40 -3.92
CA TYR A 139 -4.46 -5.83 -2.86
C TYR A 139 -4.78 -7.33 -2.97
N ASP A 140 -5.04 -7.95 -1.83
CA ASP A 140 -5.48 -9.34 -1.73
C ASP A 140 -7.00 -9.42 -1.89
N PRO A 141 -7.53 -10.10 -2.93
CA PRO A 141 -8.99 -10.25 -3.10
C PRO A 141 -9.65 -11.08 -1.98
N THR A 142 -8.86 -11.86 -1.23
CA THR A 142 -9.36 -12.73 -0.16
C THR A 142 -9.38 -12.06 1.20
N VAL A 143 -8.81 -10.86 1.33
CA VAL A 143 -8.74 -10.12 2.59
C VAL A 143 -9.46 -8.78 2.45
N ARG A 144 -10.52 -8.61 3.23
CA ARG A 144 -11.31 -7.38 3.25
C ARG A 144 -11.13 -6.64 4.56
N ARG A 145 -10.90 -5.34 4.48
CA ARG A 145 -10.91 -4.44 5.64
C ARG A 145 -12.35 -4.09 6.02
N VAL A 146 -12.68 -4.14 7.31
CA VAL A 146 -13.99 -3.79 7.87
C VAL A 146 -13.83 -2.95 9.13
N GLN A 147 -14.87 -2.17 9.45
CA GLN A 147 -14.87 -1.32 10.62
C GLN A 147 -14.81 -2.15 11.91
N GLY A 148 -13.97 -1.73 12.86
CA GLY A 148 -13.95 -2.28 14.20
C GLY A 148 -15.21 -1.91 15.01
N THR A 149 -15.61 -2.77 15.95
CA THR A 149 -16.74 -2.48 16.84
C THR A 149 -16.46 -1.24 17.69
N ASN A 150 -17.44 -0.37 17.88
CA ASN A 150 -17.36 0.84 18.72
C ASN A 150 -16.24 1.82 18.35
N GLY A 151 -15.88 1.92 17.06
CA GLY A 151 -14.83 2.83 16.60
C GLY A 151 -13.41 2.35 16.92
N ALA A 152 -13.24 1.06 17.24
CA ALA A 152 -11.93 0.43 17.37
C ALA A 152 -11.20 0.31 16.03
N ASP A 153 -9.91 -0.02 16.11
CA ASP A 153 -9.04 -0.28 14.96
C ASP A 153 -9.71 -1.20 13.91
N PRO A 154 -9.38 -1.02 12.61
CA PRO A 154 -9.92 -1.84 11.55
C PRO A 154 -9.73 -3.33 11.80
N ARG A 155 -10.78 -4.10 11.48
CA ARG A 155 -10.76 -5.56 11.47
C ARG A 155 -10.62 -6.06 10.03
N TYR A 156 -10.27 -7.32 9.90
CA TYR A 156 -10.06 -7.98 8.62
C TYR A 156 -10.94 -9.21 8.51
N ILE A 157 -11.56 -9.40 7.35
CA ILE A 157 -12.26 -10.62 6.98
C ILE A 157 -11.40 -11.38 5.98
N PHE A 158 -11.05 -12.61 6.32
CA PHE A 158 -10.32 -13.53 5.46
C PHE A 158 -11.29 -14.53 4.83
N THR A 159 -11.20 -14.70 3.51
CA THR A 159 -11.96 -15.71 2.76
C THR A 159 -11.06 -16.89 2.47
N ILE A 160 -11.34 -18.04 3.07
CA ILE A 160 -10.56 -19.27 2.95
C ILE A 160 -11.53 -20.40 2.59
N ASP A 161 -11.32 -21.05 1.45
CA ASP A 161 -12.18 -22.14 0.95
C ASP A 161 -13.69 -21.80 0.95
N GLY A 162 -14.01 -20.56 0.54
CA GLY A 162 -15.39 -20.05 0.49
C GLY A 162 -15.99 -19.69 1.85
N LYS A 163 -15.26 -19.85 2.95
CA LYS A 163 -15.68 -19.46 4.30
C LYS A 163 -15.04 -18.13 4.70
N GLN A 164 -15.79 -17.31 5.43
CA GLN A 164 -15.33 -16.01 5.90
C GLN A 164 -14.99 -16.05 7.39
N TYR A 165 -13.89 -15.41 7.76
CA TYR A 165 -13.39 -15.33 9.13
C TYR A 165 -13.03 -13.90 9.48
N ILE A 166 -13.69 -13.32 10.48
CA ILE A 166 -13.40 -11.97 10.96
C ILE A 166 -12.39 -12.00 12.10
N THR A 167 -11.41 -11.10 12.07
CA THR A 167 -10.47 -10.93 13.19
C THR A 167 -11.18 -10.31 14.40
N THR A 168 -11.02 -10.92 15.56
CA THR A 168 -11.55 -10.39 16.84
C THR A 168 -10.46 -9.76 17.69
N GLU A 169 -9.24 -10.27 17.61
CA GLU A 169 -8.09 -9.82 18.40
C GLU A 169 -6.79 -10.10 17.64
N ALA A 170 -5.80 -9.21 17.76
CA ALA A 170 -4.47 -9.47 17.24
C ALA A 170 -3.58 -10.07 18.33
N ILE A 171 -3.26 -11.37 18.21
CA ILE A 171 -2.39 -12.10 19.15
C ILE A 171 -0.94 -11.64 18.97
N THR A 172 -0.51 -11.48 17.72
CA THR A 172 0.78 -10.87 17.41
C THR A 172 0.72 -10.10 16.11
N VAL A 173 1.22 -8.87 16.11
CA VAL A 173 1.41 -8.07 14.90
C VAL A 173 2.88 -7.72 14.82
N ARG A 174 3.69 -8.63 14.27
CA ARG A 174 5.09 -8.35 14.05
C ARG A 174 5.23 -7.56 12.75
N LYS A 175 5.43 -6.24 12.86
CA LYS A 175 5.80 -5.42 11.71
C LYS A 175 7.20 -5.82 11.24
N ALA A 176 7.38 -5.93 9.93
CA ALA A 176 8.69 -6.23 9.38
C ALA A 176 9.61 -5.04 9.68
N LYS A 177 10.81 -5.29 10.22
CA LYS A 177 11.83 -4.24 10.34
C LYS A 177 12.41 -3.86 8.96
N PHE A 178 12.29 -4.78 8.01
CA PHE A 178 12.77 -4.65 6.64
C PHE A 178 11.72 -5.22 5.70
N LEU A 179 11.64 -4.72 4.47
CA LEU A 179 10.69 -5.19 3.47
C LEU A 179 10.76 -6.71 3.25
N LEU A 180 11.99 -7.24 3.25
CA LEU A 180 12.27 -8.67 3.19
C LEU A 180 12.59 -9.17 4.60
N GLY A 181 11.60 -9.75 5.26
CA GLY A 181 11.76 -10.25 6.62
C GLY A 181 10.52 -10.93 7.18
N CYS A 182 10.67 -11.58 8.34
CA CYS A 182 9.57 -12.23 9.01
C CYS A 182 8.61 -11.18 9.61
N ALA A 183 7.41 -11.11 9.04
CA ALA A 183 6.35 -10.19 9.45
C ALA A 183 5.03 -10.94 9.71
N THR A 184 5.13 -12.06 10.44
CA THR A 184 3.97 -12.90 10.72
C THR A 184 2.98 -12.13 11.60
N ARG A 185 1.73 -12.09 11.15
CA ARG A 185 0.59 -11.63 11.94
C ARG A 185 -0.23 -12.84 12.35
N VAL A 186 -0.60 -12.91 13.61
CA VAL A 186 -1.48 -13.95 14.15
C VAL A 186 -2.69 -13.26 14.75
N PHE A 187 -3.86 -13.63 14.23
CA PHE A 187 -5.14 -13.10 14.67
C PHE A 187 -5.95 -14.21 15.32
N LYS A 188 -6.67 -13.85 16.37
CA LYS A 188 -7.84 -14.60 16.80
C LYS A 188 -8.97 -14.28 15.83
N ILE A 189 -9.67 -15.31 15.39
CA ILE A 189 -10.72 -15.19 14.38
C ILE A 189 -12.01 -15.83 14.85
N GLN A 190 -13.12 -15.36 14.30
CA GLN A 190 -14.44 -15.95 14.41
C GLN A 190 -14.99 -16.19 13.01
N GLN A 191 -15.58 -17.37 12.77
CA GLN A 191 -16.23 -17.62 11.48
C GLN A 191 -17.49 -16.78 11.38
N VAL A 192 -17.63 -16.08 10.27
CA VAL A 192 -18.82 -15.28 9.96
C VAL A 192 -19.86 -16.22 9.35
N LEU A 193 -21.04 -16.34 9.97
CA LEU A 193 -22.12 -17.24 9.52
C LEU A 193 -23.09 -16.55 8.55
N ASN A 194 -23.15 -15.22 8.55
CA ASN A 194 -24.00 -14.41 7.67
C ASN A 194 -23.15 -13.35 6.95
N ASP A 195 -23.43 -13.09 5.67
CA ASP A 195 -22.63 -12.19 4.80
C ASP A 195 -22.49 -10.73 5.28
N GLU A 196 -23.14 -10.36 6.38
CA GLU A 196 -23.18 -8.98 6.89
C GLU A 196 -22.04 -8.62 7.84
N GLY A 197 -21.22 -9.59 8.29
CA GLY A 197 -20.04 -9.28 9.12
C GLY A 197 -20.36 -8.66 10.48
N GLU A 198 -21.63 -8.67 10.89
CA GLU A 198 -22.04 -8.35 12.25
C GLU A 198 -21.65 -9.51 13.17
N LEU A 199 -20.92 -9.18 14.23
CA LEU A 199 -20.66 -10.10 15.33
C LEU A 199 -21.84 -9.98 16.29
N GLU A 200 -22.53 -11.10 16.56
CA GLU A 200 -23.38 -11.22 17.76
C GLU A 200 -22.59 -10.95 19.04
#